data_AF-A0A2A2KTI1-F1
#
_entry.id   AF-A0A2A2KTI1-F1
#
_cell.length_a   1.000
_cell.length_b   1.000
_cell.length_c   1.000
_cell.angle_alpha   90.00
_cell.angle_beta   90.00
_cell.angle_gamma   90.00
#
_symmetry.space_group_name_H-M   'P 1'
#
loop_
_entity.id
_entity.type
_entity.pdbx_description
1 polymer ?
#
loop_
_entity_poly.entity_id
_entity_poly.type
_entity_poly.pdbx_seq_one_letter_code
_entity_poly.pdbx_strand_id
1 'polypeptide(L)'
;MTLMKCDVCDSPTATSLHFGAKSCKACAAFFRRTVAQNSTFKCITGENKCKIHYEKRMNCKACRYVKCIKKNMKRNKVKSQMKHKPARQSTSSSSMEPPSPVEQNNIQDEQEQIDVVNVKMYNEDEAINSASLMQYPNAGGMLEYQEVALDCNTESPQTSEEYYSDNNCGIIPTFEVIEESAIEGELRQHLKCESALNRRRKISYNCTSVKDLFDNNYCIVPFEKSQLTEFDYKTFQGFHNFEYSMHYDYACSFPGYDELSSAGKNMVYRYCLGVDIVMNSAYYTSLLGYEDGVFVSSDGKTTRMVPLPITGEEPGAAQYFQSNEEFQRYRTLICPKIRMWKYVIEPFCQLQVTFEEFVVLKALTIWQFCNYSPEIFPNRGINLALRMLDEPSRRVYDYHRNVLFACLHK
;
A
#
# COMPACT_ATOMS: atom_id res chain seq x y z
N MET A 1 25.13 27.31 35.46
CA MET A 1 25.57 27.45 34.06
C MET A 1 24.37 27.89 33.22
N THR A 2 24.45 29.05 32.56
CA THR A 2 23.34 29.61 31.78
C THR A 2 23.04 28.71 30.58
N LEU A 3 21.88 28.03 30.58
CA LEU A 3 21.43 27.18 29.48
C LEU A 3 21.26 28.01 28.21
N MET A 4 22.14 27.77 27.24
CA MET A 4 22.15 28.48 25.98
C MET A 4 21.11 27.88 25.00
N LYS A 5 20.10 28.68 24.63
CA LYS A 5 19.05 28.27 23.68
C LYS A 5 19.48 28.42 22.21
N CYS A 6 18.93 27.57 21.35
CA CYS A 6 19.12 27.59 19.89
C CYS A 6 18.28 28.70 19.25
N ASP A 7 18.88 29.61 18.48
CA ASP A 7 18.16 30.75 17.90
C ASP A 7 17.13 30.36 16.82
N VAL A 8 17.20 29.11 16.33
CA VAL A 8 16.32 28.60 15.27
C VAL A 8 15.11 27.87 15.85
N CYS A 9 15.30 27.00 16.83
CA CYS A 9 14.22 26.14 17.35
C CYS A 9 14.06 26.19 18.87
N ASP A 10 14.75 27.11 19.55
CA ASP A 10 14.66 27.35 20.99
C ASP A 10 15.11 26.17 21.88
N SER A 11 15.66 25.10 21.27
CA SER A 11 16.25 23.95 21.96
C SER A 11 17.27 24.39 23.02
N PRO A 12 17.21 23.87 24.26
CA PRO A 12 18.15 24.22 25.34
C PRO A 12 19.54 23.61 25.15
N THR A 13 19.72 22.81 24.10
CA THR A 13 20.95 22.05 23.80
C THR A 13 21.88 22.77 22.81
N ALA A 14 21.80 24.10 22.69
CA ALA A 14 22.73 24.84 21.85
C ALA A 14 24.07 24.98 22.57
N THR A 15 25.09 24.30 22.03
CA THR A 15 26.42 24.23 22.66
C THR A 15 27.42 25.22 22.08
N SER A 16 27.23 25.70 20.84
CA SER A 16 28.17 26.60 20.15
C SER A 16 27.58 27.28 18.90
N LEU A 17 28.38 28.12 18.24
CA LEU A 17 28.05 28.72 16.95
C LEU A 17 28.27 27.71 15.81
N HIS A 18 27.26 27.50 14.97
CA HIS A 18 27.36 26.71 13.75
C HIS A 18 27.00 27.56 12.54
N PHE A 19 27.86 27.57 11.53
CA PHE A 19 27.66 28.32 10.28
C PHE A 19 27.37 29.82 10.44
N GLY A 20 27.69 30.43 11.60
CA GLY A 20 27.48 31.85 11.86
C GLY A 20 26.32 32.19 12.81
N ALA A 21 25.54 31.19 13.26
CA ALA A 21 24.45 31.38 14.21
C ALA A 21 24.56 30.43 15.41
N LYS A 22 24.04 30.84 16.56
CA LYS A 22 23.93 29.97 17.74
C LYS A 22 22.83 28.96 17.51
N SER A 23 23.18 27.68 17.47
CA SER A 23 22.21 26.64 17.12
C SER A 23 22.54 25.30 17.77
N CYS A 24 21.55 24.42 17.86
CA CYS A 24 21.77 23.04 18.27
C CYS A 24 22.33 22.20 17.11
N LYS A 25 22.97 21.07 17.44
CA LYS A 25 23.54 20.12 16.45
C LYS A 25 22.53 19.72 15.37
N ALA A 26 21.26 19.58 15.73
CA ALA A 26 20.19 19.22 14.79
C ALA A 26 19.91 20.31 13.74
N CYS A 27 19.93 21.59 14.11
CA CYS A 27 19.76 22.69 13.16
C CYS A 27 21.02 22.90 12.31
N ALA A 28 22.20 22.68 12.87
CA ALA A 28 23.45 22.69 12.12
C ALA A 28 23.48 21.58 11.04
N ALA A 29 23.15 20.34 11.40
CA ALA A 29 23.10 19.22 10.47
C ALA A 29 22.02 19.40 9.38
N PHE A 30 20.87 19.97 9.75
CA PHE A 30 19.84 20.36 8.80
C PHE A 30 20.37 21.38 7.79
N PHE A 31 20.91 22.51 8.26
CA PHE A 31 21.45 23.57 7.40
C PHE A 31 22.55 23.07 6.46
N ARG A 32 23.48 22.26 6.96
CA ARG A 32 24.56 21.67 6.16
C ARG A 32 24.03 20.81 5.01
N ARG A 33 23.05 19.94 5.26
CA ARG A 33 22.46 19.06 4.23
C ARG A 33 21.70 19.87 3.19
N THR A 34 20.87 20.81 3.63
CA THR A 34 20.11 21.69 2.73
C THR A 34 21.02 22.46 1.79
N VAL A 35 22.13 23.01 2.29
CA VAL A 35 23.08 23.75 1.44
C VAL A 35 23.88 22.81 0.54
N ALA A 36 24.35 21.67 1.04
CA ALA A 36 25.14 20.72 0.24
C ALA A 36 24.35 20.10 -0.92
N GLN A 37 23.05 19.86 -0.72
CA GLN A 37 22.16 19.27 -1.73
C GLN A 37 21.40 20.33 -2.54
N ASN A 38 21.65 21.62 -2.30
CA ASN A 38 20.89 22.73 -2.86
C ASN A 38 19.35 22.53 -2.76
N SER A 39 18.88 22.00 -1.62
CA SER A 39 17.48 21.60 -1.47
C SER A 39 16.55 22.81 -1.41
N THR A 40 15.47 22.76 -2.19
CA THR A 40 14.34 23.69 -2.11
C THR A 40 13.20 23.03 -1.33
N PHE A 41 12.46 23.83 -0.55
CA PHE A 41 11.34 23.35 0.25
C PHE A 41 10.14 24.27 0.06
N LYS A 42 8.94 23.70 0.00
CA LYS A 42 7.66 24.45 0.08
C LYS A 42 7.11 24.39 1.51
N CYS A 43 6.45 25.46 1.94
CA CYS A 43 5.80 25.51 3.25
C CYS A 43 4.51 24.69 3.22
N ILE A 44 4.28 23.83 4.23
CA ILE A 44 3.08 22.98 4.30
C ILE A 44 1.81 23.82 4.37
N THR A 45 1.83 24.95 5.08
CA THR A 45 0.67 25.83 5.21
C THR A 45 0.59 26.88 4.08
N GLY A 46 1.55 26.91 3.15
CA GLY A 46 1.66 27.97 2.13
C GLY A 46 2.09 29.35 2.64
N GLU A 47 1.76 29.70 3.89
CA GLU A 47 1.93 31.05 4.47
C GLU A 47 3.36 31.41 4.88
N ASN A 48 4.30 30.46 4.90
CA ASN A 48 5.69 30.65 5.37
C ASN A 48 5.85 31.21 6.81
N LYS A 49 4.82 31.08 7.66
CA LYS A 49 4.78 31.60 9.05
C LYS A 49 4.82 30.54 10.14
N CYS A 50 5.08 29.27 9.80
CA CYS A 50 5.08 28.17 10.79
C CYS A 50 6.03 28.42 11.97
N LYS A 51 5.54 28.22 13.20
CA LYS A 51 6.33 28.33 14.43
C LYS A 51 7.34 27.17 14.54
N ILE A 52 8.63 27.49 14.61
CA ILE A 52 9.71 26.49 14.74
C ILE A 52 10.13 26.35 16.20
N HIS A 53 9.84 25.19 16.79
CA HIS A 53 10.19 24.79 18.15
C HIS A 53 10.92 23.44 18.17
N TYR A 54 11.72 23.12 19.19
CA TYR A 54 12.58 21.93 19.16
C TYR A 54 11.80 20.61 19.06
N GLU A 55 10.60 20.52 19.61
CA GLU A 55 9.68 19.36 19.47
C GLU A 55 9.06 19.28 18.07
N LYS A 56 8.76 20.43 17.45
CA LYS A 56 7.99 20.53 16.20
C LYS A 56 8.81 21.03 15.01
N ARG A 57 10.14 21.00 15.12
CA ARG A 57 11.08 21.53 14.10
C ARG A 57 11.10 20.71 12.81
N MET A 58 10.41 19.58 12.75
CA MET A 58 10.26 18.77 11.53
C MET A 58 8.99 19.11 10.75
N ASN A 59 8.05 19.84 11.37
CA ASN A 59 6.75 20.15 10.77
C ASN A 59 6.86 21.06 9.53
N CYS A 60 7.90 21.88 9.40
CA CYS A 60 8.06 22.69 8.20
C CYS A 60 9.54 22.96 7.90
N LYS A 61 10.10 22.21 6.94
CA LYS A 61 11.50 22.36 6.49
C LYS A 61 11.73 23.73 5.82
N ALA A 62 10.74 24.24 5.09
CA ALA A 62 10.80 25.57 4.47
C ALA A 62 10.96 26.69 5.50
N CYS A 63 10.01 26.85 6.43
CA CYS A 63 10.08 27.87 7.48
C CYS A 63 11.30 27.70 8.38
N ARG A 64 11.73 26.46 8.63
CA ARG A 64 12.95 26.19 9.40
C ARG A 64 14.20 26.65 8.66
N TYR A 65 14.31 26.41 7.36
CA TYR A 65 15.43 26.87 6.57
C TYR A 65 15.45 28.40 6.42
N VAL A 66 14.29 29.01 6.18
CA VAL A 66 14.12 30.46 6.20
C VAL A 66 14.56 31.04 7.54
N LYS A 67 14.18 30.42 8.67
CA LYS A 67 14.61 30.86 10.01
C LYS A 67 16.12 30.66 10.24
N CYS A 68 16.74 29.59 9.71
CA CYS A 68 18.20 29.43 9.71
C CYS A 68 18.91 30.58 9.01
N ILE A 69 18.44 30.96 7.81
CA ILE A 69 18.99 32.10 7.06
C ILE A 69 18.75 33.42 7.81
N LYS A 70 17.53 33.65 8.32
CA LYS A 70 17.16 34.84 9.11
C LYS A 70 18.01 35.01 10.37
N LYS A 71 18.51 33.91 10.95
CA LYS A 71 19.43 33.91 12.09
C LYS A 71 20.91 33.95 11.70
N ASN A 72 21.24 34.32 10.46
CA ASN A 72 22.60 34.50 9.95
C ASN A 72 23.44 33.21 9.82
N MET A 73 22.82 32.05 9.59
CA MET A 73 23.57 30.90 9.09
C MET A 73 23.99 31.14 7.64
N LYS A 74 25.30 31.11 7.37
CA LYS A 74 25.89 31.47 6.08
C LYS A 74 26.18 30.22 5.24
N ARG A 75 25.62 30.18 4.02
CA ARG A 75 25.78 29.06 3.07
C ARG A 75 27.25 28.82 2.69
N ASN A 76 28.03 29.88 2.53
CA ASN A 76 29.46 29.81 2.18
C ASN A 76 30.34 29.15 3.28
N LYS A 77 29.83 28.96 4.50
CA LYS A 77 30.53 28.21 5.55
C LYS A 77 30.32 26.69 5.46
N VAL A 78 29.53 26.22 4.49
CA VAL A 78 29.37 24.80 4.18
C VAL A 78 30.37 24.43 3.08
N LYS A 79 31.40 23.65 3.42
CA LYS A 79 32.40 23.21 2.43
C LYS A 79 31.74 22.23 1.45
N SER A 80 31.73 22.54 0.14
CA SER A 80 31.27 21.62 -0.90
C SER A 80 32.37 20.60 -1.19
N GLN A 81 32.12 19.31 -0.96
CA GLN A 81 32.94 18.27 -1.59
C GLN A 81 32.39 17.99 -2.98
N MET A 82 32.94 18.67 -3.98
CA MET A 82 32.91 18.24 -5.38
C MET A 82 34.34 18.06 -5.85
N LYS A 83 34.81 16.81 -5.94
CA LYS A 83 35.84 16.35 -6.89
C LYS A 83 35.62 14.87 -7.18
N HIS A 84 35.10 14.56 -8.37
CA HIS A 84 35.34 13.31 -9.06
C HIS A 84 36.86 13.11 -9.22
N LYS A 85 37.36 11.88 -9.04
CA LYS A 85 38.66 11.45 -9.59
C LYS A 85 38.40 10.33 -10.62
N PRO A 86 39.04 10.38 -11.80
CA PRO A 86 38.86 9.38 -12.86
C PRO A 86 39.80 8.17 -12.70
N ALA A 87 39.54 7.19 -13.57
CA ALA A 87 40.09 5.84 -13.70
C ALA A 87 41.59 5.63 -13.39
N ARG A 88 41.90 4.44 -12.86
CA ARG A 88 43.25 3.90 -12.81
C ARG A 88 43.37 2.78 -13.85
N GLN A 89 44.04 3.08 -14.96
CA GLN A 89 44.58 2.10 -15.90
C GLN A 89 45.73 1.33 -15.22
N SER A 90 45.77 0.02 -15.46
CA SER A 90 47.01 -0.76 -15.42
C SER A 90 47.04 -1.68 -16.64
N THR A 91 47.93 -1.31 -17.56
CA THR A 91 48.66 -2.09 -18.58
C THR A 91 49.04 -3.49 -18.04
N SER A 92 49.15 -4.58 -18.81
CA SER A 92 49.80 -4.75 -20.12
C SER A 92 49.58 -6.17 -20.71
N SER A 93 49.63 -6.27 -22.06
CA SER A 93 50.11 -7.38 -22.92
C SER A 93 49.37 -8.74 -22.86
N SER A 94 48.98 -9.43 -23.94
CA SER A 94 49.53 -9.54 -25.29
C SER A 94 48.55 -10.27 -26.25
N SER A 95 48.69 -9.95 -27.54
CA SER A 95 48.54 -10.80 -28.75
C SER A 95 47.16 -11.25 -29.30
N MET A 96 46.87 -10.67 -30.48
CA MET A 96 46.56 -11.29 -31.78
C MET A 96 45.09 -11.46 -32.23
N GLU A 97 44.87 -10.91 -33.44
CA GLU A 97 43.68 -10.84 -34.28
C GLU A 97 43.48 -12.11 -35.16
N PRO A 98 42.39 -12.22 -35.96
CA PRO A 98 41.61 -13.43 -36.22
C PRO A 98 42.03 -14.19 -37.50
N PRO A 99 41.33 -15.30 -37.84
CA PRO A 99 40.43 -15.21 -39.00
C PRO A 99 39.15 -16.09 -38.92
N SER A 100 38.12 -15.70 -39.67
CA SER A 100 37.09 -16.60 -40.26
C SER A 100 37.58 -17.07 -41.65
N PRO A 101 37.07 -18.15 -42.31
CA PRO A 101 35.65 -18.29 -42.68
C PRO A 101 35.06 -19.72 -42.82
N VAL A 102 33.73 -19.77 -42.69
CA VAL A 102 32.68 -20.49 -43.47
C VAL A 102 33.03 -21.79 -44.22
N GLU A 103 32.27 -22.86 -43.95
CA GLU A 103 31.63 -23.70 -44.99
C GLU A 103 30.52 -24.62 -44.42
N GLN A 104 29.64 -25.06 -45.33
CA GLN A 104 28.23 -25.41 -45.16
C GLN A 104 27.92 -26.93 -45.20
N ASN A 105 26.65 -27.24 -44.87
CA ASN A 105 25.82 -28.42 -45.23
C ASN A 105 25.93 -29.65 -44.29
N ASN A 106 24.89 -30.41 -43.91
CA ASN A 106 23.46 -30.47 -44.23
C ASN A 106 22.78 -31.47 -43.26
N ILE A 107 21.51 -31.23 -42.90
CA ILE A 107 20.38 -32.18 -42.63
C ILE A 107 20.61 -33.30 -41.58
N GLN A 108 19.84 -33.28 -40.47
CA GLN A 108 18.85 -34.32 -40.08
C GLN A 108 18.20 -34.03 -38.72
N ASP A 109 16.90 -34.31 -38.62
CA ASP A 109 16.11 -34.33 -37.39
C ASP A 109 16.71 -35.25 -36.34
N GLU A 110 16.94 -34.74 -35.12
CA GLU A 110 17.10 -35.56 -33.92
C GLU A 110 16.46 -34.86 -32.71
N GLN A 111 15.73 -35.67 -31.93
CA GLN A 111 14.98 -35.29 -30.75
C GLN A 111 15.91 -34.82 -29.63
N GLU A 112 15.78 -33.57 -29.17
CA GLU A 112 16.52 -33.11 -28.00
C GLU A 112 15.78 -33.39 -26.67
N GLN A 113 16.48 -34.18 -25.90
CA GLN A 113 16.28 -34.60 -24.53
C GLN A 113 16.28 -33.38 -23.59
N ILE A 114 15.21 -33.19 -22.81
CA ILE A 114 15.15 -32.15 -21.78
C ILE A 114 16.10 -32.55 -20.64
N ASP A 115 17.19 -31.81 -20.49
CA ASP A 115 18.03 -31.88 -19.29
C ASP A 115 17.24 -31.42 -18.07
N VAL A 116 16.98 -32.38 -17.18
CA VAL A 116 16.40 -32.16 -15.86
C VAL A 116 17.40 -31.35 -15.03
N VAL A 117 17.23 -30.04 -15.01
CA VAL A 117 17.89 -29.21 -14.01
C VAL A 117 17.20 -29.48 -12.67
N ASN A 118 17.88 -30.24 -11.83
CA ASN A 118 17.56 -30.51 -10.44
C ASN A 118 17.19 -29.22 -9.69
N VAL A 119 15.89 -28.96 -9.53
CA VAL A 119 15.39 -28.05 -8.50
C VAL A 119 15.66 -28.75 -7.18
N LYS A 120 16.68 -28.31 -6.45
CA LYS A 120 16.83 -28.68 -5.04
C LYS A 120 15.56 -28.22 -4.32
N MET A 121 14.73 -29.20 -3.93
CA MET A 121 13.68 -29.01 -2.95
C MET A 121 14.29 -28.34 -1.72
N TYR A 122 13.77 -27.16 -1.37
CA TYR A 122 13.98 -26.60 -0.06
C TYR A 122 13.25 -27.50 0.95
N ASN A 123 13.99 -27.92 1.98
CA ASN A 123 13.58 -28.93 2.97
C ASN A 123 12.26 -28.58 3.67
N GLU A 124 11.50 -29.62 4.01
CA GLU A 124 10.17 -29.58 4.65
C GLU A 124 10.17 -28.95 6.07
N ASP A 125 11.33 -28.65 6.64
CA ASP A 125 11.46 -28.07 7.99
C ASP A 125 11.38 -26.52 8.04
N GLU A 126 11.33 -25.82 6.89
CA GLU A 126 11.13 -24.35 6.84
C GLU A 126 9.69 -23.93 6.49
N ALA A 127 8.78 -24.88 6.22
CA ALA A 127 7.36 -24.62 5.96
C ALA A 127 6.59 -24.05 7.18
N ILE A 128 7.21 -24.10 8.36
CA ILE A 128 6.66 -23.60 9.63
C ILE A 128 6.64 -22.05 9.68
N ASN A 129 7.28 -21.35 8.75
CA ASN A 129 7.28 -19.88 8.71
C ASN A 129 6.22 -19.23 7.79
N SER A 130 5.26 -20.00 7.27
CA SER A 130 4.09 -19.46 6.55
C SER A 130 3.19 -18.56 7.43
N ALA A 131 3.34 -18.62 8.75
CA ALA A 131 2.76 -17.65 9.70
C ALA A 131 3.34 -16.22 9.55
N SER A 132 4.49 -16.03 8.92
CA SER A 132 5.09 -14.70 8.70
C SER A 132 4.48 -13.94 7.51
N LEU A 133 3.83 -14.62 6.54
CA LEU A 133 2.99 -13.94 5.54
C LEU A 133 1.63 -13.50 6.14
N MET A 134 1.24 -14.13 7.26
CA MET A 134 0.14 -13.73 8.13
C MET A 134 0.57 -12.75 9.25
N GLN A 135 1.82 -12.29 9.27
CA GLN A 135 2.14 -11.05 9.97
C GLN A 135 1.62 -9.89 9.14
N TYR A 136 0.32 -9.66 9.24
CA TYR A 136 -0.20 -8.31 9.16
C TYR A 136 0.74 -7.41 9.98
N PRO A 137 1.12 -6.21 9.51
CA PRO A 137 1.75 -5.25 10.39
C PRO A 137 0.83 -5.14 11.61
N ASN A 138 1.36 -5.45 12.80
CA ASN A 138 0.67 -5.40 14.07
C ASN A 138 -0.55 -4.48 14.02
N ALA A 139 -1.74 -5.06 14.23
CA ALA A 139 -3.00 -4.34 14.37
C ALA A 139 -2.99 -3.37 15.59
N GLY A 140 -1.87 -3.21 16.30
CA GLY A 140 -1.55 -2.03 17.12
C GLY A 140 -1.18 -0.80 16.30
N GLY A 141 -2.01 -0.48 15.30
CA GLY A 141 -1.81 0.67 14.41
C GLY A 141 -3.04 1.05 13.59
N MET A 142 -4.23 0.53 13.94
CA MET A 142 -5.47 1.23 13.61
C MET A 142 -5.66 2.34 14.66
N LEU A 143 -5.90 3.53 14.13
CA LEU A 143 -6.15 4.80 14.79
C LEU A 143 -6.87 4.65 16.13
N GLU A 144 -6.23 5.11 17.19
CA GLU A 144 -6.93 5.65 18.35
C GLU A 144 -7.63 6.92 17.86
N TYR A 145 -8.89 6.78 17.42
CA TYR A 145 -9.77 7.94 17.23
C TYR A 145 -10.06 8.50 18.61
N GLN A 146 -9.32 9.54 19.01
CA GLN A 146 -9.77 10.41 20.08
C GLN A 146 -11.02 11.14 19.55
N GLU A 147 -12.18 10.85 20.15
CA GLU A 147 -13.39 11.65 19.99
C GLU A 147 -13.05 13.11 20.30
N VAL A 148 -13.13 13.96 19.30
CA VAL A 148 -13.18 15.41 19.51
C VAL A 148 -14.58 15.82 19.09
N ALA A 149 -15.46 15.96 20.09
CA ALA A 149 -16.73 16.63 19.91
C ALA A 149 -16.45 18.05 19.40
N LEU A 150 -16.91 18.36 18.19
CA LEU A 150 -16.92 19.72 17.65
C LEU A 150 -18.32 20.27 17.87
N ASP A 151 -18.45 21.07 18.93
CA ASP A 151 -19.62 21.90 19.19
C ASP A 151 -19.89 22.82 17.99
N CYS A 152 -21.08 22.69 17.43
CA CYS A 152 -21.62 23.57 16.40
C CYS A 152 -22.12 24.87 17.03
N ASN A 153 -21.25 25.87 17.20
CA ASN A 153 -21.64 27.26 17.41
C ASN A 153 -20.47 28.20 17.10
N THR A 154 -20.55 28.93 15.98
CA THR A 154 -20.44 30.41 15.91
C THR A 154 -20.25 30.88 14.46
N GLU A 155 -21.27 31.59 13.97
CA GLU A 155 -21.26 32.79 13.11
C GLU A 155 -20.40 32.84 11.83
N SER A 156 -21.11 32.99 10.70
CA SER A 156 -20.59 33.42 9.40
C SER A 156 -20.14 34.90 9.43
N PRO A 157 -19.09 35.26 8.67
CA PRO A 157 -19.11 36.56 8.00
C PRO A 157 -18.72 36.49 6.50
N GLN A 158 -19.72 36.87 5.70
CA GLN A 158 -19.71 37.84 4.59
C GLN A 158 -18.55 37.90 3.58
N THR A 159 -18.94 37.66 2.33
CA THR A 159 -18.52 38.25 1.05
C THR A 159 -17.53 39.41 1.09
N SER A 160 -16.38 39.24 0.42
CA SER A 160 -15.76 40.31 -0.38
C SER A 160 -14.99 39.68 -1.55
N GLU A 161 -15.44 40.03 -2.75
CA GLU A 161 -14.72 39.83 -4.01
C GLU A 161 -13.54 40.80 -4.03
N GLU A 162 -12.30 40.31 -3.94
CA GLU A 162 -11.14 41.09 -4.38
C GLU A 162 -10.19 40.23 -5.19
N TYR A 163 -10.15 40.58 -6.47
CA TYR A 163 -9.34 40.06 -7.54
C TYR A 163 -7.87 40.43 -7.31
N TYR A 164 -7.06 39.51 -6.78
CA TYR A 164 -5.60 39.60 -6.87
C TYR A 164 -5.10 38.65 -7.95
N SER A 165 -4.83 39.24 -9.11
CA SER A 165 -4.08 38.65 -10.22
C SER A 165 -2.63 38.42 -9.79
N ASP A 166 -2.30 37.20 -9.35
CA ASP A 166 -0.92 36.75 -9.21
C ASP A 166 -0.66 35.55 -10.14
N ASN A 167 -0.01 35.88 -11.27
CA ASN A 167 0.41 34.98 -12.35
C ASN A 167 1.55 34.04 -11.94
N ASN A 168 1.36 33.22 -10.90
CA ASN A 168 2.25 32.08 -10.65
C ASN A 168 1.62 30.97 -9.77
N CYS A 169 0.36 30.62 -10.05
CA CYS A 169 -0.16 29.33 -9.60
C CYS A 169 0.53 28.24 -10.41
N GLY A 170 1.54 27.61 -9.81
CA GLY A 170 2.15 26.40 -10.36
C GLY A 170 1.08 25.32 -10.46
N ILE A 171 0.72 24.99 -11.71
CA ILE A 171 0.17 23.71 -12.18
C ILE A 171 -0.50 22.91 -11.05
N ILE A 172 -1.77 23.21 -10.78
CA ILE A 172 -2.70 22.13 -10.43
C ILE A 172 -2.50 21.10 -11.54
N PRO A 173 -2.20 19.81 -11.28
CA PRO A 173 -2.25 18.82 -12.33
C PRO A 173 -3.66 18.92 -12.88
N THR A 174 -3.80 19.54 -14.06
CA THR A 174 -4.99 19.44 -14.86
C THR A 174 -5.19 17.95 -14.97
N PHE A 175 -6.22 17.42 -14.32
CA PHE A 175 -6.68 16.06 -14.56
C PHE A 175 -6.76 16.01 -16.09
N GLU A 176 -5.87 15.24 -16.73
CA GLU A 176 -6.02 14.99 -18.16
C GLU A 176 -7.47 14.55 -18.32
N VAL A 177 -8.20 15.18 -19.23
CA VAL A 177 -9.61 14.84 -19.45
C VAL A 177 -9.62 13.36 -19.81
N ILE A 178 -9.98 12.51 -18.85
CA ILE A 178 -10.01 11.07 -19.07
C ILE A 178 -11.21 10.83 -19.97
N GLU A 179 -10.95 10.30 -21.16
CA GLU A 179 -12.00 10.02 -22.12
C GLU A 179 -13.01 9.04 -21.52
N GLU A 180 -14.28 9.28 -21.80
CA GLU A 180 -15.38 8.44 -21.30
C GLU A 180 -15.24 6.97 -21.71
N SER A 181 -14.71 6.72 -22.91
CA SER A 181 -14.36 5.40 -23.42
C SER A 181 -13.33 4.67 -22.56
N ALA A 182 -12.36 5.39 -21.99
CA ALA A 182 -11.32 4.84 -21.12
C ALA A 182 -11.91 4.44 -19.76
N ILE A 183 -12.77 5.29 -19.19
CA ILE A 183 -13.50 5.00 -17.94
C ILE A 183 -14.35 3.73 -18.09
N GLU A 184 -15.16 3.65 -19.15
CA GLU A 184 -16.01 2.50 -19.40
C GLU A 184 -15.19 1.23 -19.68
N GLY A 185 -14.11 1.34 -20.45
CA GLY A 185 -13.20 0.24 -20.75
C GLY A 185 -12.53 -0.34 -19.50
N GLU A 186 -12.07 0.52 -18.60
CA GLU A 186 -11.40 0.12 -17.36
C GLU A 186 -12.38 -0.52 -16.38
N LEU A 187 -13.57 0.07 -16.18
CA LEU A 187 -14.64 -0.52 -15.38
C LEU A 187 -15.00 -1.92 -15.92
N ARG A 188 -15.23 -2.04 -17.22
CA ARG A 188 -15.60 -3.31 -17.87
C ARG A 188 -14.54 -4.39 -17.67
N GLN A 189 -13.25 -4.02 -17.72
CA GLN A 189 -12.16 -4.97 -17.50
C GLN A 189 -12.14 -5.44 -16.04
N HIS A 190 -12.25 -4.53 -15.07
CA HIS A 190 -12.27 -4.92 -13.66
C HIS A 190 -13.51 -5.76 -13.29
N LEU A 191 -14.68 -5.47 -13.86
CA LEU A 191 -15.89 -6.30 -13.71
C LEU A 191 -15.65 -7.74 -14.21
N LYS A 192 -14.99 -7.89 -15.37
CA LYS A 192 -14.62 -9.20 -15.91
C LYS A 192 -13.64 -9.93 -15.00
N CYS A 193 -12.63 -9.24 -14.48
CA CYS A 193 -11.65 -9.82 -13.56
C CYS A 193 -12.32 -10.36 -12.29
N GLU A 194 -13.18 -9.58 -11.64
CA GLU A 194 -13.84 -10.00 -10.41
C GLU A 194 -14.84 -11.14 -10.67
N SER A 195 -15.62 -11.04 -11.75
CA SER A 195 -16.51 -12.12 -12.17
C SER A 195 -15.76 -13.43 -12.45
N ALA A 196 -14.60 -13.36 -13.11
CA ALA A 196 -13.77 -14.54 -13.36
C ALA A 196 -13.23 -15.15 -12.06
N LEU A 197 -12.78 -14.32 -11.11
CA LEU A 197 -12.35 -14.76 -9.79
C LEU A 197 -13.49 -15.47 -9.05
N ASN A 198 -14.70 -14.91 -9.07
CA ASN A 198 -15.88 -15.51 -8.44
C ASN A 198 -16.30 -16.83 -9.08
N ARG A 199 -16.22 -16.95 -10.42
CA ARG A 199 -16.45 -18.24 -11.09
C ARG A 199 -15.42 -19.29 -10.66
N ARG A 200 -14.16 -18.91 -10.47
CA ARG A 200 -13.15 -19.86 -9.97
C ARG A 200 -13.43 -20.27 -8.53
N ARG A 201 -13.84 -19.34 -7.65
CA ARG A 201 -14.29 -19.68 -6.29
C ARG A 201 -15.45 -20.67 -6.28
N LYS A 202 -16.44 -20.46 -7.17
CA LYS A 202 -17.54 -21.42 -7.37
C LYS A 202 -17.04 -22.82 -7.69
N ILE A 203 -16.00 -22.95 -8.53
CA ILE A 203 -15.43 -24.25 -8.90
C ILE A 203 -14.61 -24.83 -7.74
N SER A 204 -13.82 -24.00 -7.05
CA SER A 204 -12.84 -24.46 -6.08
C SER A 204 -13.44 -24.82 -4.72
N TYR A 205 -14.43 -24.07 -4.24
CA TYR A 205 -15.03 -24.30 -2.91
C TYR A 205 -16.36 -25.03 -2.97
N ASN A 206 -17.06 -24.99 -4.11
CA ASN A 206 -18.36 -25.62 -4.28
C ASN A 206 -18.35 -26.65 -5.41
N CYS A 207 -19.15 -27.70 -5.29
CA CYS A 207 -19.44 -28.61 -6.40
C CYS A 207 -20.45 -27.96 -7.35
N THR A 208 -20.05 -26.92 -8.08
CA THR A 208 -20.91 -26.21 -9.02
C THR A 208 -21.18 -27.06 -10.27
N SER A 209 -22.43 -27.06 -10.76
CA SER A 209 -22.76 -27.69 -12.04
C SER A 209 -22.04 -26.95 -13.18
N VAL A 210 -21.43 -27.70 -14.10
CA VAL A 210 -20.70 -27.14 -15.25
C VAL A 210 -21.56 -26.19 -16.09
N LYS A 211 -22.88 -26.40 -16.10
CA LYS A 211 -23.84 -25.55 -16.84
C LYS A 211 -23.88 -24.11 -16.32
N ASP A 212 -23.64 -23.91 -15.03
CA ASP A 212 -23.76 -22.60 -14.37
C ASP A 212 -22.46 -21.76 -14.48
N LEU A 213 -21.41 -22.34 -15.08
CA LEU A 213 -20.11 -21.68 -15.26
C LEU A 213 -20.05 -20.78 -16.49
N PHE A 214 -20.87 -21.06 -17.51
CA PHE A 214 -20.79 -20.43 -18.82
C PHE A 214 -21.92 -19.41 -19.08
N ASP A 215 -22.56 -18.90 -18.02
CA ASP A 215 -23.48 -17.78 -18.15
C ASP A 215 -22.73 -16.52 -18.65
N ASN A 216 -23.37 -15.78 -19.55
CA ASN A 216 -22.87 -14.52 -20.11
C ASN A 216 -22.95 -13.37 -19.09
N ASN A 217 -23.71 -13.54 -18.00
CA ASN A 217 -23.80 -12.55 -16.94
C ASN A 217 -22.56 -12.54 -16.04
N TYR A 218 -22.30 -11.39 -15.40
CA TYR A 218 -21.27 -11.29 -14.38
C TYR A 218 -21.61 -12.18 -13.16
N CYS A 219 -20.60 -12.90 -12.67
CA CYS A 219 -20.70 -13.68 -11.45
C CYS A 219 -20.53 -12.75 -10.25
N ILE A 220 -21.65 -12.19 -9.77
CA ILE A 220 -21.66 -11.18 -8.70
C ILE A 220 -21.20 -11.76 -7.36
N VAL A 221 -21.66 -12.96 -7.02
CA VAL A 221 -21.33 -13.63 -5.76
C VAL A 221 -21.06 -15.12 -6.03
N PRO A 222 -20.02 -15.72 -5.41
CA PRO A 222 -19.65 -17.10 -5.67
C PRO A 222 -20.45 -18.13 -4.85
N PHE A 223 -21.20 -17.71 -3.83
CA PHE A 223 -21.85 -18.62 -2.89
C PHE A 223 -23.35 -18.36 -2.80
N GLU A 224 -24.12 -19.42 -2.62
CA GLU A 224 -25.47 -19.36 -2.08
C GLU A 224 -25.43 -19.49 -0.55
N LYS A 225 -26.41 -18.92 0.17
CA LYS A 225 -26.48 -19.01 1.64
C LYS A 225 -26.43 -20.47 2.15
N SER A 226 -27.04 -21.41 1.42
CA SER A 226 -27.06 -22.85 1.72
C SER A 226 -25.70 -23.54 1.62
N GLN A 227 -24.75 -22.95 0.87
CA GLN A 227 -23.42 -23.50 0.62
C GLN A 227 -22.38 -22.99 1.63
N LEU A 228 -22.74 -22.01 2.45
CA LEU A 228 -21.84 -21.44 3.45
C LEU A 228 -21.58 -22.44 4.57
N THR A 229 -20.33 -22.50 5.05
CA THR A 229 -19.91 -23.42 6.12
C THR A 229 -19.37 -22.66 7.31
N GLU A 230 -19.39 -23.24 8.51
CA GLU A 230 -18.86 -22.57 9.70
C GLU A 230 -17.32 -22.57 9.71
N PHE A 231 -16.73 -21.43 10.08
CA PHE A 231 -15.30 -21.30 10.24
C PHE A 231 -14.84 -21.97 11.55
N ASP A 232 -14.02 -23.01 11.40
CA ASP A 232 -13.34 -23.64 12.53
C ASP A 232 -11.88 -23.18 12.64
N TYR A 233 -11.58 -22.38 13.66
CA TYR A 233 -10.23 -21.89 13.91
C TYR A 233 -9.26 -23.02 14.29
N LYS A 234 -9.74 -24.16 14.80
CA LYS A 234 -8.89 -25.28 15.21
C LYS A 234 -8.30 -26.00 14.00
N THR A 235 -9.11 -26.22 12.98
CA THR A 235 -8.70 -26.95 11.75
C THR A 235 -8.16 -26.04 10.64
N PHE A 236 -8.23 -24.72 10.78
CA PHE A 236 -7.82 -23.78 9.73
C PHE A 236 -6.33 -23.88 9.31
N GLN A 237 -6.04 -24.30 8.08
CA GLN A 237 -4.66 -24.49 7.61
C GLN A 237 -4.06 -23.28 6.87
N GLY A 238 -4.76 -22.15 6.83
CA GLY A 238 -4.35 -21.00 6.03
C GLY A 238 -4.81 -21.11 4.58
N PHE A 239 -4.11 -20.37 3.71
CA PHE A 239 -4.36 -20.34 2.27
C PHE A 239 -3.76 -21.56 1.58
N HIS A 240 -4.51 -22.16 0.67
CA HIS A 240 -4.09 -23.26 -0.19
C HIS A 240 -3.45 -22.73 -1.49
N ASN A 241 -2.65 -23.57 -2.14
CA ASN A 241 -1.93 -23.21 -3.37
C ASN A 241 -2.84 -22.72 -4.51
N PHE A 242 -4.03 -23.30 -4.65
CA PHE A 242 -4.98 -22.88 -5.67
C PHE A 242 -5.48 -21.44 -5.44
N GLU A 243 -5.60 -21.01 -4.17
CA GLU A 243 -6.02 -19.64 -3.83
C GLU A 243 -4.98 -18.63 -4.30
N TYR A 244 -3.70 -18.90 -4.07
CA TYR A 244 -2.61 -18.08 -4.60
C TYR A 244 -2.62 -18.03 -6.13
N SER A 245 -2.86 -19.16 -6.80
CA SER A 245 -2.96 -19.21 -8.26
C SER A 245 -4.15 -18.39 -8.80
N MET A 246 -5.33 -18.46 -8.15
CA MET A 246 -6.48 -17.63 -8.54
C MET A 246 -6.19 -16.13 -8.42
N HIS A 247 -5.51 -15.71 -7.34
CA HIS A 247 -5.15 -14.31 -7.15
C HIS A 247 -4.03 -13.86 -8.08
N TYR A 248 -3.13 -14.76 -8.46
CA TYR A 248 -2.10 -14.47 -9.46
C TYR A 248 -2.74 -14.15 -10.81
N ASP A 249 -3.67 -14.99 -11.27
CA ASP A 249 -4.39 -14.76 -12.52
C ASP A 249 -5.27 -13.51 -12.45
N TYR A 250 -5.90 -13.24 -11.31
CA TYR A 250 -6.63 -11.99 -11.07
C TYR A 250 -5.72 -10.77 -11.21
N ALA A 251 -4.54 -10.77 -10.57
CA ALA A 251 -3.58 -9.68 -10.67
C ALA A 251 -3.07 -9.49 -12.11
N CYS A 252 -2.73 -10.56 -12.81
CA CYS A 252 -2.27 -10.51 -14.21
C CYS A 252 -3.35 -9.98 -15.18
N SER A 253 -4.62 -10.04 -14.80
CA SER A 253 -5.73 -9.56 -15.64
C SER A 253 -5.98 -8.06 -15.51
N PHE A 254 -5.25 -7.36 -14.64
CA PHE A 254 -5.41 -5.93 -14.40
C PHE A 254 -4.91 -5.10 -15.59
N PRO A 255 -5.62 -4.03 -15.97
CA PRO A 255 -5.10 -3.05 -16.93
C PRO A 255 -3.69 -2.56 -16.55
N GLY A 256 -2.79 -2.44 -17.53
CA GLY A 256 -1.42 -1.96 -17.31
C GLY A 256 -0.50 -2.90 -16.53
N TYR A 257 -0.96 -4.07 -16.06
CA TYR A 257 -0.13 -4.98 -15.28
C TYR A 257 1.14 -5.41 -16.03
N ASP A 258 1.04 -5.66 -17.33
CA ASP A 258 2.18 -6.12 -18.15
C ASP A 258 3.30 -5.09 -18.27
N GLU A 259 2.95 -3.80 -18.15
CA GLU A 259 3.87 -2.66 -18.22
C GLU A 259 4.66 -2.46 -16.93
N LEU A 260 4.26 -3.11 -15.83
CA LEU A 260 4.93 -3.02 -14.55
C LEU A 260 6.25 -3.80 -14.55
N SER A 261 7.23 -3.30 -13.81
CA SER A 261 8.44 -4.07 -13.49
C SER A 261 8.11 -5.29 -12.61
N SER A 262 9.03 -6.24 -12.50
CA SER A 262 8.85 -7.41 -11.63
C SER A 262 8.55 -7.03 -10.16
N ALA A 263 9.12 -5.92 -9.68
CA ALA A 263 8.81 -5.39 -8.35
C ALA A 263 7.38 -4.83 -8.27
N GLY A 264 6.95 -4.09 -9.30
CA GLY A 264 5.57 -3.61 -9.42
C GLY A 264 4.55 -4.74 -9.47
N LYS A 265 4.80 -5.76 -10.30
CA LYS A 265 3.97 -6.97 -10.40
C LYS A 265 3.83 -7.68 -9.05
N ASN A 266 4.94 -7.85 -8.32
CA ASN A 266 4.92 -8.45 -6.98
C ASN A 266 4.08 -7.63 -6.00
N MET A 267 4.15 -6.29 -6.07
CA MET A 267 3.34 -5.43 -5.22
C MET A 267 1.85 -5.56 -5.52
N VAL A 268 1.43 -5.45 -6.79
CA VAL A 268 0.02 -5.63 -7.17
C VAL A 268 -0.49 -6.97 -6.64
N TYR A 269 0.22 -8.06 -6.89
CA TYR A 269 -0.17 -9.38 -6.41
C TYR A 269 -0.37 -9.45 -4.89
N ARG A 270 0.55 -8.88 -4.10
CA ARG A 270 0.43 -8.85 -2.64
C ARG A 270 -0.76 -8.03 -2.17
N TYR A 271 -1.05 -6.91 -2.83
CA TYR A 271 -2.23 -6.10 -2.52
C TYR A 271 -3.52 -6.76 -2.99
N CYS A 272 -3.53 -7.45 -4.13
CA CYS A 272 -4.65 -8.29 -4.54
C CYS A 272 -5.02 -9.28 -3.43
N LEU A 273 -4.05 -10.02 -2.86
CA LEU A 273 -4.31 -10.95 -1.74
C LEU A 273 -4.90 -10.24 -0.51
N GLY A 274 -4.26 -9.18 -0.04
CA GLY A 274 -4.68 -8.52 1.21
C GLY A 274 -6.01 -7.78 1.09
N VAL A 275 -6.21 -7.05 -0.01
CA VAL A 275 -7.43 -6.29 -0.28
C VAL A 275 -8.59 -7.23 -0.56
N ASP A 276 -8.35 -8.34 -1.27
CA ASP A 276 -9.38 -9.34 -1.55
C ASP A 276 -10.02 -9.88 -0.27
N ILE A 277 -9.22 -10.34 0.70
CA ILE A 277 -9.71 -10.87 1.98
C ILE A 277 -10.68 -9.90 2.65
N VAL A 278 -10.36 -8.60 2.64
CA VAL A 278 -11.16 -7.58 3.33
C VAL A 278 -12.40 -7.19 2.52
N MET A 279 -12.20 -6.79 1.26
CA MET A 279 -13.27 -6.24 0.43
C MET A 279 -14.29 -7.31 0.04
N ASN A 280 -13.84 -8.52 -0.33
CA ASN A 280 -14.78 -9.60 -0.65
C ASN A 280 -15.54 -10.09 0.57
N SER A 281 -14.90 -10.15 1.74
CA SER A 281 -15.64 -10.51 2.95
C SER A 281 -16.71 -9.46 3.29
N ALA A 282 -16.43 -8.17 3.10
CA ALA A 282 -17.42 -7.11 3.30
C ALA A 282 -18.60 -7.22 2.32
N TYR A 283 -18.30 -7.38 1.03
CA TYR A 283 -19.31 -7.49 -0.01
C TYR A 283 -20.15 -8.77 0.12
N TYR A 284 -19.54 -9.93 0.38
CA TYR A 284 -20.30 -11.16 0.58
C TYR A 284 -21.13 -11.13 1.86
N THR A 285 -20.61 -10.51 2.91
CA THR A 285 -21.37 -10.34 4.14
C THR A 285 -22.59 -9.45 3.91
N SER A 286 -22.47 -8.33 3.18
CA SER A 286 -23.60 -7.44 2.91
C SER A 286 -24.73 -8.16 2.15
N LEU A 287 -24.38 -9.10 1.26
CA LEU A 287 -25.36 -9.86 0.48
C LEU A 287 -25.92 -11.09 1.21
N LEU A 288 -25.08 -11.81 1.97
CA LEU A 288 -25.39 -13.17 2.41
C LEU A 288 -25.48 -13.36 3.93
N GLY A 289 -24.92 -12.46 4.73
CA GLY A 289 -24.75 -12.72 6.17
C GLY A 289 -25.10 -11.59 7.13
N TYR A 290 -25.17 -10.34 6.67
CA TYR A 290 -25.29 -9.19 7.57
C TYR A 290 -26.60 -9.20 8.37
N GLU A 291 -27.73 -9.46 7.71
CA GLU A 291 -29.05 -9.57 8.37
C GLU A 291 -29.09 -10.71 9.40
N ASP A 292 -28.35 -11.79 9.15
CA ASP A 292 -28.26 -12.95 10.03
C ASP A 292 -27.21 -12.75 11.15
N GLY A 293 -26.50 -11.61 11.15
CA GLY A 293 -25.44 -11.31 12.10
C GLY A 293 -24.20 -12.20 11.92
N VAL A 294 -23.89 -12.58 10.68
CA VAL A 294 -22.86 -13.54 10.31
C VAL A 294 -21.85 -12.90 9.35
N PHE A 295 -20.57 -12.95 9.70
CA PHE A 295 -19.45 -12.65 8.82
C PHE A 295 -19.30 -13.75 7.77
N VAL A 296 -19.19 -13.40 6.49
CA VAL A 296 -18.92 -14.32 5.38
C VAL A 296 -17.53 -14.02 4.82
N SER A 297 -16.64 -15.01 4.86
CA SER A 297 -15.27 -14.92 4.36
C SER A 297 -15.20 -15.09 2.84
N SER A 298 -14.09 -14.69 2.21
CA SER A 298 -13.84 -14.86 0.77
C SER A 298 -13.85 -16.33 0.28
N ASP A 299 -13.67 -17.29 1.18
CA ASP A 299 -13.71 -18.75 0.92
C ASP A 299 -15.06 -19.39 1.28
N GLY A 300 -16.09 -18.59 1.60
CA GLY A 300 -17.43 -19.07 1.93
C GLY A 300 -17.59 -19.56 3.37
N LYS A 301 -16.55 -19.42 4.21
CA LYS A 301 -16.64 -19.74 5.64
C LYS A 301 -17.25 -18.61 6.46
N THR A 302 -18.03 -18.97 7.46
CA THR A 302 -18.84 -18.05 8.25
C THR A 302 -18.38 -17.93 9.69
N THR A 303 -18.58 -16.78 10.30
CA THR A 303 -18.33 -16.57 11.73
C THR A 303 -19.47 -15.75 12.31
N ARG A 304 -20.15 -16.23 13.34
CA ARG A 304 -21.20 -15.46 14.01
C ARG A 304 -20.61 -14.20 14.64
N MET A 305 -21.21 -13.05 14.34
CA MET A 305 -20.84 -11.74 14.85
C MET A 305 -21.92 -11.08 15.72
N VAL A 306 -23.12 -11.66 15.75
CA VAL A 306 -24.20 -11.26 16.66
C VAL A 306 -24.67 -12.48 17.48
N PRO A 307 -24.43 -12.49 18.81
CA PRO A 307 -23.55 -11.56 19.54
C PRO A 307 -22.09 -11.69 19.08
N LEU A 308 -21.29 -10.65 19.33
CA LEU A 308 -19.87 -10.66 18.97
C LEU A 308 -19.13 -11.78 19.73
N PRO A 309 -18.22 -12.52 19.07
CA PRO A 309 -17.33 -13.44 19.74
C PRO A 309 -16.46 -12.72 20.77
N ILE A 310 -15.99 -13.46 21.77
CA ILE A 310 -15.01 -12.94 22.74
C ILE A 310 -13.74 -12.51 22.00
N THR A 311 -13.13 -11.41 22.44
CA THR A 311 -11.88 -10.91 21.84
C THR A 311 -10.64 -11.59 22.38
N GLY A 312 -10.75 -12.27 23.53
CA GLY A 312 -9.60 -12.76 24.27
C GLY A 312 -8.88 -11.68 25.08
N GLU A 313 -9.42 -10.46 25.12
CA GLU A 313 -8.95 -9.37 25.99
C GLU A 313 -9.74 -9.31 27.30
N GLU A 314 -10.87 -10.02 27.37
CA GLU A 314 -11.71 -10.07 28.55
C GLU A 314 -10.97 -10.78 29.71
N PRO A 315 -11.18 -10.33 30.97
CA PRO A 315 -10.58 -10.97 32.14
C PRO A 315 -10.92 -12.46 32.20
N GLY A 316 -9.90 -13.31 32.27
CA GLY A 316 -10.06 -14.76 32.34
C GLY A 316 -10.40 -15.44 31.00
N ALA A 317 -10.40 -14.73 29.86
CA ALA A 317 -10.76 -15.33 28.56
C ALA A 317 -9.95 -16.58 28.20
N ALA A 318 -8.68 -16.67 28.63
CA ALA A 318 -7.83 -17.83 28.40
C ALA A 318 -8.38 -19.14 28.99
N GLN A 319 -9.26 -19.07 30.01
CA GLN A 319 -9.83 -20.26 30.66
C GLN A 319 -10.81 -21.05 29.78
N TYR A 320 -11.32 -20.42 28.70
CA TYR A 320 -12.23 -21.07 27.75
C TYR A 320 -11.49 -21.97 26.74
N PHE A 321 -10.16 -22.01 26.79
CA PHE A 321 -9.31 -22.72 25.83
C PHE A 321 -8.50 -23.80 26.53
N GLN A 322 -8.25 -24.91 25.83
CA GLN A 322 -7.56 -26.08 26.39
C GLN A 322 -6.07 -25.80 26.59
N SER A 323 -5.48 -24.91 25.78
CA SER A 323 -4.07 -24.54 25.84
C SER A 323 -3.86 -23.08 25.48
N ASN A 324 -2.71 -22.53 25.91
CA ASN A 324 -2.30 -21.18 25.51
C ASN A 324 -2.10 -21.09 23.98
N GLU A 325 -1.63 -22.16 23.34
CA GLU A 325 -1.49 -22.21 21.88
C GLU A 325 -2.86 -22.08 21.19
N GLU A 326 -3.87 -22.80 21.66
CA GLU A 326 -5.24 -22.69 21.15
C GLU A 326 -5.78 -21.26 21.33
N PHE A 327 -5.55 -20.66 22.50
CA PHE A 327 -5.95 -19.30 22.79
C PHE A 327 -5.28 -18.27 21.87
N GLN A 328 -3.96 -18.36 21.66
CA GLN A 328 -3.25 -17.45 20.74
C GLN A 328 -3.73 -17.62 19.30
N ARG A 329 -4.00 -18.86 18.88
CA ARG A 329 -4.52 -19.18 17.56
C ARG A 329 -5.92 -18.57 17.36
N TYR A 330 -6.81 -18.74 18.33
CA TYR A 330 -8.13 -18.11 18.33
C TYR A 330 -8.00 -16.59 18.17
N ARG A 331 -7.19 -15.93 19.01
CA ARG A 331 -7.01 -14.47 18.96
C ARG A 331 -6.46 -14.01 17.60
N THR A 332 -5.50 -14.74 17.05
CA THR A 332 -4.88 -14.41 15.76
C THR A 332 -5.89 -14.47 14.61
N LEU A 333 -6.87 -15.38 14.67
CA LEU A 333 -7.82 -15.61 13.57
C LEU A 333 -9.15 -14.86 13.76
N ILE A 334 -9.66 -14.76 14.98
CA ILE A 334 -10.99 -14.20 15.27
C ILE A 334 -10.93 -12.69 15.52
N CYS A 335 -9.93 -12.18 16.24
CA CYS A 335 -9.85 -10.73 16.51
C CYS A 335 -9.79 -9.87 15.24
N PRO A 336 -9.04 -10.23 14.17
CA PRO A 336 -9.09 -9.50 12.91
C PRO A 336 -10.49 -9.50 12.29
N LYS A 337 -11.23 -10.61 12.36
CA LYS A 337 -12.61 -10.69 11.85
C LYS A 337 -13.55 -9.77 12.63
N ILE A 338 -13.41 -9.69 13.96
CA ILE A 338 -14.18 -8.75 14.80
C ILE A 338 -13.88 -7.30 14.42
N ARG A 339 -12.60 -6.94 14.23
CA ARG A 339 -12.23 -5.58 13.79
C ARG A 339 -12.79 -5.26 12.41
N MET A 340 -12.69 -6.19 11.48
CA MET A 340 -13.25 -6.04 10.14
C MET A 340 -14.76 -5.88 10.18
N TRP A 341 -15.46 -6.66 11.01
CA TRP A 341 -16.90 -6.50 11.23
C TRP A 341 -17.27 -5.06 11.61
N LYS A 342 -16.65 -4.54 12.68
CA LYS A 342 -16.95 -3.21 13.22
C LYS A 342 -16.55 -2.05 12.30
N TYR A 343 -15.35 -2.13 11.72
CA TYR A 343 -14.73 -0.97 11.08
C TYR A 343 -14.80 -0.98 9.55
N VAL A 344 -15.18 -2.11 8.96
CA VAL A 344 -15.28 -2.24 7.50
C VAL A 344 -16.68 -2.69 7.12
N ILE A 345 -17.15 -3.82 7.66
CA ILE A 345 -18.40 -4.45 7.18
C ILE A 345 -19.62 -3.64 7.57
N GLU A 346 -19.76 -3.23 8.84
CA GLU A 346 -20.90 -2.42 9.28
C GLU A 346 -21.06 -1.14 8.44
N PRO A 347 -20.02 -0.29 8.27
CA PRO A 347 -20.08 0.85 7.37
C PRO A 347 -20.37 0.47 5.91
N PHE A 348 -19.74 -0.60 5.41
CA PHE A 348 -19.93 -1.05 4.02
C PHE A 348 -21.38 -1.48 3.74
N CYS A 349 -22.01 -2.19 4.68
CA CYS A 349 -23.41 -2.62 4.55
C CYS A 349 -24.38 -1.43 4.60
N GLN A 350 -24.08 -0.39 5.38
CA GLN A 350 -24.88 0.83 5.44
C GLN A 350 -24.87 1.61 4.13
N LEU A 351 -23.78 1.53 3.36
CA LEU A 351 -23.65 2.20 2.05
C LEU A 351 -24.42 1.52 0.93
N GLN A 352 -24.89 0.28 1.12
CA GLN A 352 -25.61 -0.50 0.09
C GLN A 352 -24.86 -0.56 -1.26
N VAL A 353 -23.56 -0.82 -1.18
CA VAL A 353 -22.64 -0.81 -2.33
C VAL A 353 -23.08 -1.80 -3.40
N THR A 354 -23.21 -1.32 -4.65
CA THR A 354 -23.50 -2.15 -5.83
C THR A 354 -22.29 -2.99 -6.26
N PHE A 355 -22.47 -3.93 -7.18
CA PHE A 355 -21.37 -4.77 -7.66
C PHE A 355 -20.29 -3.94 -8.37
N GLU A 356 -20.71 -2.98 -9.17
CA GLU A 356 -19.86 -2.04 -9.89
C GLU A 356 -19.03 -1.18 -8.94
N GLU A 357 -19.69 -0.54 -7.95
CA GLU A 357 -19.00 0.26 -6.94
C GLU A 357 -18.04 -0.59 -6.11
N PHE A 358 -18.43 -1.81 -5.73
CA PHE A 358 -17.57 -2.75 -5.02
C PHE A 358 -16.29 -3.05 -5.81
N VAL A 359 -16.43 -3.38 -7.10
CA VAL A 359 -15.31 -3.69 -7.99
C VAL A 359 -14.38 -2.48 -8.15
N VAL A 360 -14.95 -1.29 -8.34
CA VAL A 360 -14.16 -0.05 -8.46
C VAL A 360 -13.45 0.27 -7.14
N LEU A 361 -14.13 0.16 -6.00
CA LEU A 361 -13.53 0.39 -4.68
C LEU A 361 -12.39 -0.60 -4.41
N LYS A 362 -12.56 -1.88 -4.76
CA LYS A 362 -11.53 -2.90 -4.62
C LYS A 362 -10.32 -2.60 -5.50
N ALA A 363 -10.55 -2.32 -6.78
CA ALA A 363 -9.48 -1.97 -7.72
C ALA A 363 -8.75 -0.69 -7.29
N LEU A 364 -9.50 0.34 -6.91
CA LEU A 364 -8.97 1.62 -6.45
C LEU A 364 -8.11 1.42 -5.21
N THR A 365 -8.56 0.57 -4.27
CA THR A 365 -7.80 0.26 -3.06
C THR A 365 -6.46 -0.39 -3.41
N ILE A 366 -6.44 -1.34 -4.37
CA ILE A 366 -5.21 -2.00 -4.83
C ILE A 366 -4.24 -0.98 -5.47
N TRP A 367 -4.73 -0.17 -6.41
CA TRP A 367 -3.91 0.84 -7.11
C TRP A 367 -3.46 1.99 -6.19
N GLN A 368 -4.32 2.43 -5.26
CA GLN A 368 -4.04 3.47 -4.27
C GLN A 368 -2.96 3.02 -3.27
N PHE A 369 -3.01 1.77 -2.80
CA PHE A 369 -2.04 1.30 -1.82
C PHE A 369 -0.62 1.23 -2.37
N CYS A 370 -0.49 0.98 -3.67
CA CYS A 370 0.78 1.07 -4.37
C CYS A 370 1.31 2.51 -4.53
N ASN A 371 0.53 3.53 -4.19
CA ASN A 371 0.83 4.95 -4.39
C ASN A 371 1.11 5.74 -3.09
N TYR A 372 1.03 5.13 -1.90
CA TYR A 372 1.21 5.86 -0.64
C TYR A 372 2.65 6.34 -0.39
N SER A 373 2.87 7.63 -0.64
CA SER A 373 4.12 8.39 -0.42
C SER A 373 4.77 8.11 0.96
N PRO A 374 6.12 7.98 1.04
CA PRO A 374 6.87 7.71 2.27
C PRO A 374 6.76 8.79 3.37
N GLU A 375 6.05 9.90 3.13
CA GLU A 375 6.02 11.07 4.01
C GLU A 375 5.03 10.99 5.18
N ILE A 376 4.03 10.10 5.14
CA ILE A 376 2.99 9.99 6.19
C ILE A 376 3.37 8.97 7.29
N PHE A 377 4.17 7.95 6.96
CA PHE A 377 4.55 6.87 7.91
C PHE A 377 6.07 6.71 8.02
N PRO A 378 6.77 7.58 8.78
CA PRO A 378 8.23 7.57 8.84
C PRO A 378 8.84 6.32 9.50
N ASN A 379 8.06 5.44 10.14
CA ASN A 379 8.57 4.35 10.99
C ASN A 379 7.95 2.95 10.78
N ARG A 380 7.30 2.65 9.64
CA ARG A 380 6.85 1.25 9.36
C ARG A 380 7.12 0.86 7.90
N GLY A 381 7.32 -0.45 7.68
CA GLY A 381 7.79 -1.10 6.43
C GLY A 381 7.04 -0.79 5.13
N ILE A 382 5.97 0.01 5.18
CA ILE A 382 5.27 0.59 4.02
C ILE A 382 6.21 1.51 3.21
N ASN A 383 7.21 2.12 3.86
CA ASN A 383 8.25 2.94 3.23
C ASN A 383 9.15 2.18 2.22
N LEU A 384 9.11 0.84 2.20
CA LEU A 384 9.91 0.02 1.29
C LEU A 384 9.24 -0.13 -0.08
N ALA A 385 7.91 -0.26 -0.10
CA ALA A 385 7.13 -0.58 -1.30
C ALA A 385 7.31 0.50 -2.40
N LEU A 386 7.22 1.78 -2.03
CA LEU A 386 7.46 2.87 -2.99
C LEU A 386 8.91 3.08 -3.39
N ARG A 387 9.89 2.65 -2.59
CA ARG A 387 11.30 2.70 -3.00
C ARG A 387 11.64 1.62 -4.04
N MET A 388 10.75 0.64 -4.21
CA MET A 388 10.92 -0.47 -5.15
C MET A 388 10.27 -0.21 -6.51
N LEU A 389 9.36 0.76 -6.62
CA LEU A 389 8.72 1.09 -7.89
C LEU A 389 9.60 2.04 -8.69
N ASP A 390 9.91 1.63 -9.91
CA ASP A 390 10.48 2.48 -10.94
C ASP A 390 9.45 3.53 -11.42
N GLU A 391 9.96 4.63 -11.99
CA GLU A 391 9.13 5.74 -12.49
C GLU A 391 8.07 5.31 -13.52
N PRO A 392 8.35 4.41 -14.49
CA PRO A 392 7.32 3.86 -15.36
C PRO A 392 6.17 3.19 -14.61
N SER A 393 6.47 2.27 -13.69
CA SER A 393 5.44 1.60 -12.88
C SER A 393 4.57 2.61 -12.13
N ARG A 394 5.17 3.67 -11.56
CA ARG A 394 4.43 4.72 -10.85
C ARG A 394 3.41 5.44 -11.74
N ARG A 395 3.73 5.71 -13.01
CA ARG A 395 2.79 6.34 -13.95
C ARG A 395 1.58 5.45 -14.24
N VAL A 396 1.80 4.13 -14.37
CA VAL A 396 0.73 3.15 -14.53
C VAL A 396 -0.19 3.18 -13.30
N TYR A 397 0.38 3.21 -12.09
CA TYR A 397 -0.41 3.34 -10.85
C TYR A 397 -1.24 4.62 -10.80
N ASP A 398 -0.64 5.77 -11.11
CA ASP A 398 -1.30 7.06 -11.09
C ASP A 398 -2.43 7.14 -12.13
N TYR A 399 -2.22 6.60 -13.33
CA TYR A 399 -3.24 6.56 -14.39
C TYR A 399 -4.48 5.76 -13.95
N HIS A 400 -4.32 4.48 -13.62
CA HIS A 400 -5.45 3.61 -13.27
C HIS A 400 -6.18 4.09 -12.01
N ARG A 401 -5.43 4.60 -11.02
CA ARG A 401 -6.02 5.27 -9.86
C ARG A 401 -6.94 6.42 -10.26
N ASN A 402 -6.49 7.31 -11.15
CA ASN A 402 -7.27 8.48 -11.57
C ASN A 402 -8.50 8.06 -12.39
N VAL A 403 -8.38 7.08 -13.29
CA VAL A 403 -9.53 6.53 -14.05
C VAL A 403 -10.57 5.95 -13.09
N LEU A 404 -10.15 5.17 -12.09
CA LEU A 404 -11.04 4.57 -11.09
C LEU A 404 -11.69 5.61 -10.17
N PHE A 405 -10.99 6.70 -9.83
CA PHE A 405 -11.64 7.84 -9.16
C PHE A 405 -12.71 8.48 -10.04
N ALA A 406 -12.49 8.60 -11.35
CA ALA A 406 -13.49 9.09 -12.28
C ALA A 406 -14.69 8.13 -12.42
N CYS A 407 -14.48 6.81 -12.32
CA CYS A 407 -15.57 5.83 -12.27
C CYS A 407 -16.52 6.05 -11.09
N LEU A 408 -16.02 6.42 -9.89
CA LEU A 408 -16.86 6.65 -8.70
C LEU A 408 -17.66 7.97 -8.75
N HIS A 409 -17.24 8.93 -9.57
CA HIS A 409 -17.91 10.23 -9.69
C HIS A 409 -19.02 10.26 -10.73
N LYS A 410 -19.09 9.25 -11.59
CA LYS A 410 -20.20 9.01 -12.51
C LYS A 410 -21.24 8.14 -11.84
#